data_AF-A0A934CTW3-F1
#
_entry.id   AF-A0A934CTW3-F1
#
_cell.length_a   1.000
_cell.length_b   1.000
_cell.length_c   1.000
_cell.angle_alpha   90.00
_cell.angle_beta   90.00
_cell.angle_gamma   90.00
#
_symmetry.space_group_name_H-M   'P 1'
#
loop_
_entity.id
_entity.type
_entity.pdbx_description
1 polymer ?
#
loop_
_entity_poly.entity_id
_entity_poly.type
_entity_poly.pdbx_seq_one_letter_code
_entity_poly.pdbx_strand_id
1 'polypeptide(L)'
;MKSALEKIKYTPGPGFQWRMPSQIRTTLSKDDICEICDSIKDKEIENLKKESRKLKKLVEFLKTEIHSLELKTALSEKAVPLKKIIKEFTSTPAGRTAWQKAWDERADEWKKLVQQGKMSRITYYRLLNGMDQATLAKKLGTAQPNICRIEKPGYNVPIKTLEKLAKIFKVKKGELIGD
;
A
#
# COMPACT_ATOMS: atom_id res chain seq x y z
N MET A 1 62.39 13.88 -45.93
CA MET A 1 61.06 14.35 -46.34
C MET A 1 60.99 15.86 -46.10
N LYS A 2 60.89 16.67 -47.16
CA LYS A 2 60.83 18.13 -47.07
C LYS A 2 59.38 18.56 -46.85
N SER A 3 59.13 19.29 -45.76
CA SER A 3 57.85 19.92 -45.43
C SER A 3 57.58 21.08 -46.39
N ALA A 4 56.48 21.00 -47.15
CA ALA A 4 56.02 22.07 -48.02
C ALA A 4 55.09 22.99 -47.22
N LEU A 5 55.63 24.12 -46.76
CA LEU A 5 54.84 25.22 -46.22
C LEU A 5 54.23 26.01 -47.39
N GLU A 6 52.98 25.72 -47.71
CA GLU A 6 52.19 26.53 -48.64
C GLU A 6 51.97 27.93 -48.06
N LYS A 7 52.53 28.95 -48.72
CA LYS A 7 52.31 30.35 -48.39
C LYS A 7 50.89 30.75 -48.84
N ILE A 8 49.95 30.77 -47.90
CA ILE A 8 48.62 31.34 -48.13
C ILE A 8 48.78 32.85 -48.37
N LYS A 9 48.62 33.29 -49.63
CA LYS A 9 48.54 34.71 -49.98
C LYS A 9 47.10 35.19 -49.82
N TYR A 10 46.89 36.07 -48.85
CA TYR A 10 45.61 36.76 -48.66
C TYR A 10 45.34 37.71 -49.84
N THR A 11 44.26 37.46 -50.58
CA THR A 11 43.71 38.38 -51.57
C THR A 11 42.54 39.11 -50.91
N PRO A 12 42.62 40.44 -50.66
CA PRO A 12 41.47 41.17 -50.15
C PRO A 12 40.37 41.13 -51.21
N GLY A 13 39.20 40.59 -50.83
CA GLY A 13 38.02 40.63 -51.67
C GLY A 13 37.61 42.08 -52.00
N PRO A 14 36.88 42.30 -53.10
CA PRO A 14 36.40 43.62 -53.47
C PRO A 14 35.64 44.25 -52.30
N GLY A 15 36.00 45.49 -51.95
CA GLY A 15 35.48 46.18 -50.77
C GLY A 15 33.97 46.11 -50.70
N PHE A 16 33.45 45.61 -49.58
CA PHE A 16 32.02 45.51 -49.34
C PHE A 16 31.42 46.92 -49.35
N GLN A 17 30.75 47.29 -50.45
CA GLN A 17 30.03 48.55 -50.52
C GLN A 17 28.75 48.42 -49.70
N TRP A 18 28.74 49.04 -48.53
CA TRP A 18 27.53 49.24 -47.75
C TRP A 18 26.55 50.10 -48.57
N ARG A 19 25.61 49.46 -49.26
CA ARG A 19 24.43 50.15 -49.78
C ARG A 19 23.50 50.44 -48.61
N MET A 20 23.74 51.57 -47.94
CA MET A 20 22.76 52.14 -47.01
C MET A 20 21.47 52.42 -47.79
N PRO A 21 20.32 51.81 -47.41
CA PRO A 21 19.05 52.14 -48.02
C PRO A 21 18.78 53.63 -47.80
N SER A 22 18.68 54.41 -48.88
CA SER A 22 18.41 55.86 -48.83
C SER A 22 16.95 56.19 -48.45
N GLN A 23 16.12 55.17 -48.31
CA GLN A 23 14.77 55.30 -47.79
C GLN A 23 14.76 54.89 -46.32
N ILE A 24 14.76 55.91 -45.46
CA ILE A 24 14.39 55.80 -44.05
C ILE A 24 13.02 55.12 -44.04
N ARG A 25 12.98 53.83 -43.69
CA ARG A 25 11.72 53.16 -43.36
C ARG A 25 11.07 54.04 -42.30
N THR A 26 9.84 54.48 -42.58
CA THR A 26 8.95 55.19 -41.65
C THR A 26 9.23 54.71 -40.23
N THR A 27 9.76 55.60 -39.40
CA THR A 27 10.01 55.33 -38.00
C THR A 27 8.65 55.03 -37.39
N LEU A 28 8.35 53.74 -37.21
CA LEU A 28 7.31 53.33 -36.26
C LEU A 28 7.61 54.08 -34.97
N SER A 29 6.59 54.73 -34.42
CA SER A 29 6.77 55.44 -33.15
C SER A 29 7.24 54.42 -32.10
N LYS A 30 8.00 54.86 -31.10
CA LYS A 30 8.44 53.96 -30.02
C LYS A 30 7.26 53.25 -29.36
N ASP A 31 6.08 53.87 -29.39
CA ASP A 31 4.83 53.35 -28.85
C ASP A 31 4.29 52.18 -29.70
N ASP A 32 4.35 52.26 -31.04
CA ASP A 32 3.93 51.17 -31.94
C ASP A 32 4.81 49.91 -31.78
N ILE A 33 6.10 50.09 -31.48
CA ILE A 33 7.03 48.98 -31.22
C ILE A 33 6.73 48.31 -29.88
N CYS A 34 6.37 49.10 -28.86
CA CYS A 34 5.95 48.58 -27.55
C CYS A 34 4.67 47.73 -27.65
N GLU A 35 3.65 48.19 -28.37
CA GLU A 35 2.40 47.43 -28.55
C GLU A 35 2.62 46.07 -29.24
N ILE A 36 3.49 46.02 -30.25
CA ILE A 36 3.86 44.77 -30.91
C ILE A 36 4.62 43.85 -29.95
N CYS A 37 5.58 44.37 -29.18
CA CYS A 37 6.33 43.59 -28.19
C CYS A 37 5.43 43.02 -27.08
N ASP A 38 4.48 43.78 -26.58
CA ASP A 38 3.55 43.33 -25.54
C ASP A 38 2.60 42.25 -26.09
N SER A 39 2.10 42.41 -27.32
CA SER A 39 1.26 41.39 -27.97
C SER A 39 1.98 40.05 -28.21
N ILE A 40 3.29 40.08 -28.49
CA ILE A 40 4.12 38.87 -28.67
C ILE A 40 4.33 38.18 -27.33
N LYS A 41 4.67 38.95 -26.28
CA LYS A 41 4.84 38.43 -24.91
C LYS A 41 3.54 37.83 -24.38
N ASP A 42 2.40 38.47 -24.63
CA ASP A 42 1.10 37.96 -24.18
C ASP A 42 0.74 36.63 -24.84
N LYS A 43 1.00 36.49 -26.15
CA LYS A 43 0.82 35.22 -26.87
C LYS A 43 1.73 34.13 -26.32
N GLU A 44 2.98 34.46 -26.01
CA GLU A 44 3.94 33.52 -25.42
C GLU A 44 3.51 33.09 -24.02
N ILE A 45 3.07 34.03 -23.17
CA ILE A 45 2.52 33.75 -21.84
C ILE A 45 1.29 32.86 -21.93
N GLU A 46 0.39 33.10 -22.89
CA GLU A 46 -0.79 32.26 -23.08
C GLU A 46 -0.42 30.84 -23.52
N ASN A 47 0.57 30.70 -24.40
CA ASN A 47 1.10 29.40 -24.82
C ASN A 47 1.73 28.65 -23.64
N LEU A 48 2.58 29.31 -22.84
CA LEU A 48 3.18 28.74 -21.64
C LEU A 48 2.12 28.31 -20.61
N LYS A 49 1.05 29.10 -20.43
CA LYS A 49 -0.09 28.72 -19.57
C LYS A 49 -0.80 27.46 -20.10
N LYS A 50 -0.99 27.34 -21.41
CA LYS A 50 -1.58 26.14 -22.04
C LYS A 50 -0.69 24.92 -21.85
N GLU A 51 0.62 25.05 -22.03
CA GLU A 51 1.58 23.97 -21.79
C GLU A 51 1.63 23.56 -20.32
N SER A 52 1.69 24.52 -19.39
CA SER A 52 1.64 24.23 -17.96
C SER A 52 0.37 23.47 -17.56
N ARG A 53 -0.78 23.81 -18.14
CA ARG A 53 -2.03 23.06 -17.93
C ARG A 53 -1.94 21.63 -18.47
N LYS A 54 -1.36 21.43 -19.66
CA LYS A 54 -1.14 20.08 -20.24
C LYS A 54 -0.21 19.24 -19.36
N LEU A 55 0.90 19.84 -18.91
CA LEU A 55 1.86 19.18 -18.02
C LEU A 55 1.22 18.80 -16.68
N LYS A 56 0.40 19.65 -16.08
CA LYS A 56 -0.33 19.32 -14.84
C LYS A 56 -1.25 18.11 -15.02
N LYS A 57 -2.03 18.07 -16.10
CA LYS A 57 -2.89 16.92 -16.42
C LYS A 57 -2.09 15.63 -16.62
N LEU A 58 -0.95 15.73 -17.31
CA LEU A 58 -0.05 14.60 -17.52
C LEU A 58 0.55 14.09 -16.20
N VAL A 59 0.98 15.01 -15.32
CA VAL A 59 1.50 14.65 -13.99
C VAL A 59 0.42 13.97 -13.14
N GLU A 60 -0.80 14.47 -13.14
CA GLU A 60 -1.93 13.83 -12.44
C GLU A 60 -2.20 12.43 -12.99
N PHE A 61 -2.26 12.28 -14.31
CA PHE A 61 -2.44 10.99 -14.98
C PHE A 61 -1.34 10.00 -14.61
N LEU A 62 -0.06 10.41 -14.67
CA LEU A 62 1.05 9.53 -14.31
C LEU A 62 1.02 9.14 -12.84
N LYS A 63 0.64 10.04 -11.93
CA LYS A 63 0.45 9.71 -10.51
C LYS A 63 -0.64 8.66 -10.32
N THR A 64 -1.77 8.78 -11.00
CA THR A 64 -2.84 7.78 -10.93
C THR A 64 -2.40 6.44 -11.51
N GLU A 65 -1.62 6.43 -12.59
CA GLU A 65 -1.15 5.20 -13.21
C GLU A 65 -0.13 4.48 -12.32
N ILE A 66 0.83 5.21 -11.75
CA ILE A 66 1.80 4.67 -10.77
C ILE A 66 1.06 4.04 -9.59
N HIS A 67 0.08 4.75 -9.01
CA HIS A 67 -0.69 4.21 -7.90
C HIS A 67 -1.46 2.94 -8.28
N SER A 68 -2.03 2.90 -9.49
CA SER A 68 -2.71 1.71 -9.99
C SER A 68 -1.75 0.53 -10.16
N LEU A 69 -0.52 0.79 -10.60
CA LEU A 69 0.52 -0.21 -10.77
C LEU A 69 1.00 -0.72 -9.42
N GLU A 70 1.23 0.15 -8.45
CA GLU A 70 1.57 -0.23 -7.06
C GLU A 70 0.52 -1.16 -6.46
N LEU A 71 -0.76 -0.86 -6.67
CA LEU A 71 -1.86 -1.69 -6.18
C LEU A 71 -1.91 -3.03 -6.92
N LYS A 72 -1.74 -3.04 -8.25
CA LYS A 72 -1.67 -4.28 -9.03
C LYS A 72 -0.46 -5.13 -8.60
N THR A 73 0.69 -4.52 -8.36
CA THR A 73 1.88 -5.24 -7.89
C THR A 73 1.63 -5.81 -6.50
N ALA A 74 1.10 -5.03 -5.57
CA ALA A 74 0.78 -5.50 -4.21
C ALA A 74 -0.27 -6.64 -4.21
N LEU A 75 -1.25 -6.59 -5.12
CA LEU A 75 -2.22 -7.69 -5.28
C LEU A 75 -1.61 -8.92 -5.97
N SER A 76 -0.62 -8.72 -6.84
CA SER A 76 0.07 -9.82 -7.53
C SER A 76 1.12 -10.51 -6.67
N GLU A 77 1.58 -9.86 -5.60
CA GLU A 77 2.49 -10.47 -4.63
C GLU A 77 1.84 -11.67 -3.97
N LYS A 78 2.60 -12.78 -3.90
CA LYS A 78 2.09 -14.02 -3.31
C LYS A 78 1.77 -13.76 -1.84
N ALA A 79 0.53 -14.04 -1.44
CA ALA A 79 0.08 -13.93 -0.06
C ALA A 79 1.11 -14.60 0.88
N VAL A 80 1.72 -13.80 1.75
CA VAL A 80 2.68 -14.31 2.73
C VAL A 80 1.90 -15.15 3.74
N PRO A 81 2.22 -16.45 3.90
CA PRO A 81 1.51 -17.27 4.87
C PRO A 81 1.73 -16.73 6.29
N LEU A 82 0.65 -16.54 7.06
CA LEU A 82 0.69 -16.09 8.46
C LEU A 82 1.70 -16.87 9.31
N LYS A 83 1.86 -18.18 9.03
CA LYS A 83 2.84 -19.05 9.70
C LYS A 83 4.28 -18.54 9.56
N LYS A 84 4.65 -17.93 8.42
CA LYS A 84 5.99 -17.37 8.21
C LYS A 84 6.20 -16.13 9.06
N ILE A 85 5.23 -15.21 9.05
CA ILE A 85 5.26 -13.97 9.84
C ILE A 85 5.39 -14.28 11.34
N ILE A 86 4.57 -15.21 11.84
CA ILE A 86 4.63 -15.63 13.25
C ILE A 86 6.01 -16.23 13.58
N LYS A 87 6.56 -17.07 12.69
CA LYS A 87 7.89 -17.67 12.87
C LYS A 87 9.01 -16.62 12.89
N GLU A 88 8.97 -15.65 11.99
CA GLU A 88 9.95 -14.55 11.95
C GLU A 88 9.86 -13.70 13.22
N PHE A 89 8.64 -13.30 13.61
CA PHE A 89 8.41 -12.50 14.81
C PHE A 89 8.88 -13.20 16.09
N THR A 90 8.51 -14.47 16.25
CA THR A 90 8.86 -15.28 17.44
C THR A 90 10.29 -15.84 17.42
N SER A 91 11.07 -15.58 16.37
CA SER A 91 12.50 -15.95 16.35
C SER A 91 13.31 -15.16 17.39
N THR A 92 12.90 -13.92 17.69
CA THR A 92 13.60 -13.08 18.68
C THR A 92 13.06 -13.29 20.09
N PRO A 93 13.90 -13.21 21.15
CA PRO A 93 13.42 -13.31 22.53
C PRO A 93 12.37 -12.23 22.88
N ALA A 94 12.60 -11.00 22.43
CA ALA A 94 11.66 -9.89 22.59
C ALA A 94 10.32 -10.13 21.88
N GLY A 95 10.34 -10.73 20.69
CA GLY A 95 9.13 -11.10 19.98
C GLY A 95 8.33 -12.19 20.69
N ARG A 96 9.01 -13.18 21.31
CA ARG A 96 8.33 -14.22 22.12
C ARG A 96 7.65 -13.65 23.35
N THR A 97 8.32 -12.77 24.08
CA THR A 97 7.73 -12.15 25.28
C THR A 97 6.57 -11.23 24.91
N ALA A 98 6.70 -10.45 23.84
CA ALA A 98 5.61 -9.62 23.32
C ALA A 98 4.42 -10.48 22.85
N TRP A 99 4.68 -11.58 22.15
CA TRP A 99 3.64 -12.53 21.73
C TRP A 99 2.91 -13.15 22.92
N GLN A 100 3.67 -13.64 23.91
CA GLN A 100 3.09 -14.23 25.12
C GLN A 100 2.24 -13.23 25.87
N LYS A 101 2.75 -12.01 26.06
CA LYS A 101 2.02 -10.92 26.73
C LYS A 101 0.70 -10.61 26.00
N ALA A 102 0.74 -10.46 24.67
CA ALA A 102 -0.46 -10.22 23.88
C ALA A 102 -1.46 -11.39 23.96
N TRP A 103 -0.96 -12.63 24.03
CA TRP A 103 -1.79 -13.81 24.21
C TRP A 103 -2.46 -13.84 25.58
N ASP A 104 -1.74 -13.50 26.64
CA ASP A 104 -2.24 -13.46 28.02
C ASP A 104 -3.29 -12.35 28.19
N GLU A 105 -3.02 -11.14 27.67
CA GLU A 105 -3.98 -10.03 27.65
C GLU A 105 -5.27 -10.44 26.93
N ARG A 106 -5.15 -11.12 25.79
CA ARG A 106 -6.31 -11.60 25.03
C ARG A 106 -7.06 -12.71 25.76
N ALA A 107 -6.36 -13.59 26.46
CA ALA A 107 -6.97 -14.63 27.28
C ALA A 107 -7.79 -14.04 28.44
N ASP A 108 -7.29 -12.96 29.06
CA ASP A 108 -8.01 -12.23 30.11
C ASP A 108 -9.27 -11.55 29.59
N GLU A 109 -9.23 -10.97 28.39
CA GLU A 109 -10.41 -10.42 27.73
C GLU A 109 -11.46 -11.50 27.48
N TRP A 110 -11.06 -12.67 26.95
CA TRP A 110 -11.98 -13.78 26.73
C TRP A 110 -12.57 -14.29 28.05
N LYS A 111 -11.78 -14.34 29.11
CA LYS A 111 -12.25 -14.70 30.45
C LYS A 111 -13.35 -13.74 30.94
N LYS A 112 -13.18 -12.43 30.74
CA LYS A 112 -14.21 -11.43 31.04
C LYS A 112 -15.49 -11.64 30.21
N LEU A 113 -15.35 -11.96 28.92
CA LEU A 113 -16.51 -12.23 28.05
C LEU A 113 -17.28 -13.50 28.48
N VAL A 114 -16.58 -14.52 28.96
CA VAL A 114 -17.18 -15.73 29.52
C VAL A 114 -17.93 -15.41 30.80
N GLN A 115 -17.34 -14.62 31.72
CA GLN A 115 -18.00 -14.18 32.95
C GLN A 115 -19.27 -13.36 32.68
N GLN A 116 -19.27 -12.55 31.61
CA GLN A 116 -20.44 -11.80 31.16
C GLN A 116 -21.49 -12.66 30.44
N GLY A 117 -21.24 -13.96 30.23
CA GLY A 117 -22.12 -14.84 29.46
C GLY A 117 -22.16 -14.57 27.94
N LYS A 118 -21.30 -13.67 27.44
CA LYS A 118 -21.23 -13.30 26.01
C LYS A 118 -20.47 -14.34 25.17
N MET A 119 -19.65 -15.16 25.82
CA MET A 119 -18.85 -16.21 25.18
C MET A 119 -19.06 -17.54 25.92
N SER A 120 -19.21 -18.64 25.16
CA SER A 120 -19.28 -19.96 25.78
C SER A 120 -17.90 -20.37 26.32
N ARG A 121 -17.90 -21.13 27.43
CA ARG A 121 -16.66 -21.69 28.00
C ARG A 121 -15.94 -22.61 27.00
N ILE A 122 -16.70 -23.32 26.16
CA ILE A 122 -16.17 -24.18 25.09
C ILE A 122 -15.39 -23.36 24.06
N THR A 123 -15.92 -22.21 23.62
CA THR A 123 -15.21 -21.28 22.75
C THR A 123 -13.91 -20.81 23.39
N TYR A 124 -13.96 -20.43 24.67
CA TYR A 124 -12.78 -19.99 25.42
C TYR A 124 -11.66 -21.04 25.42
N TYR A 125 -11.95 -22.28 25.86
CA TYR A 125 -10.93 -23.34 25.90
C TYR A 125 -10.44 -23.72 24.49
N ARG A 126 -11.30 -23.66 23.47
CA ARG A 126 -10.85 -23.86 22.08
C ARG A 126 -9.82 -22.81 21.67
N LEU A 127 -10.09 -21.53 21.96
CA LEU A 127 -9.22 -20.42 21.60
C LEU A 127 -7.89 -20.46 22.37
N LEU A 128 -7.92 -20.79 23.66
CA LEU A 128 -6.71 -21.00 24.46
C LEU A 128 -5.79 -22.08 23.90
N ASN A 129 -6.37 -23.15 23.36
CA ASN A 129 -5.63 -24.22 22.70
C ASN A 129 -5.21 -23.88 21.26
N GLY A 130 -5.49 -22.67 20.76
CA GLY A 130 -5.15 -22.25 19.41
C GLY A 130 -5.82 -23.06 18.31
N MET A 131 -6.98 -23.68 18.59
CA MET A 131 -7.67 -24.55 17.64
C MET A 131 -8.75 -23.80 16.85
N ASP A 132 -8.79 -24.04 15.54
CA ASP A 132 -9.91 -23.64 14.69
C ASP A 132 -11.10 -24.59 14.87
N GLN A 133 -12.29 -24.12 14.48
CA GLN A 133 -13.52 -24.91 14.59
C GLN A 133 -13.47 -26.19 13.75
N ALA A 134 -12.82 -26.17 12.58
CA ALA A 134 -12.72 -27.34 11.73
C ALA A 134 -11.79 -28.40 12.34
N THR A 135 -10.66 -28.00 12.94
CA THR A 135 -9.81 -28.93 13.70
C THR A 135 -10.52 -29.51 14.91
N LEU A 136 -11.28 -28.70 15.66
CA LEU A 136 -12.09 -29.23 16.77
C LEU A 136 -13.14 -30.23 16.28
N ALA A 137 -13.84 -29.91 15.17
CA ALA A 137 -14.83 -30.78 14.55
C ALA A 137 -14.23 -32.15 14.17
N LYS A 138 -13.05 -32.12 13.53
CA LYS A 138 -12.28 -33.33 13.18
C LYS A 138 -11.91 -34.16 14.40
N LYS A 139 -11.39 -33.52 15.47
CA LYS A 139 -11.03 -34.22 16.72
C LYS A 139 -12.24 -34.82 17.43
N LEU A 140 -13.40 -34.15 17.36
CA LEU A 140 -14.63 -34.63 17.98
C LEU A 140 -15.33 -35.72 17.16
N GLY A 141 -14.99 -35.84 15.87
CA GLY A 141 -15.68 -36.71 14.91
C GLY A 141 -17.07 -36.19 14.56
N THR A 142 -17.22 -34.87 14.39
CA THR A 142 -18.50 -34.22 14.08
C THR A 142 -18.35 -33.21 12.95
N ALA A 143 -19.47 -32.80 12.34
CA ALA A 143 -19.47 -31.75 11.34
C ALA A 143 -19.24 -30.36 11.96
N GLN A 144 -18.50 -29.48 11.27
CA GLN A 144 -18.20 -28.13 11.74
C GLN A 144 -19.44 -27.30 12.14
N PRO A 145 -20.60 -27.38 11.46
CA PRO A 145 -21.81 -26.68 11.89
C PRO A 145 -22.31 -27.08 13.28
N ASN A 146 -22.06 -28.33 13.71
CA ASN A 146 -22.42 -28.78 15.06
C ASN A 146 -21.53 -28.11 16.12
N ILE A 147 -20.24 -27.92 15.83
CA ILE A 147 -19.34 -27.16 16.70
C ILE A 147 -19.82 -25.72 16.83
N CYS A 148 -20.20 -25.09 15.71
CA CYS A 148 -20.77 -23.73 15.74
C CYS A 148 -22.01 -23.63 16.65
N ARG A 149 -22.90 -24.64 16.65
CA ARG A 149 -24.05 -24.69 17.56
C ARG A 149 -23.63 -24.85 19.02
N ILE A 150 -22.71 -25.77 19.30
CA ILE A 150 -22.18 -26.06 20.64
C ILE A 150 -21.48 -24.84 21.25
N GLU A 151 -20.84 -24.02 20.42
CA GLU A 151 -20.12 -22.82 20.86
C GLU A 151 -21.03 -21.62 21.15
N LYS A 152 -22.33 -21.69 20.83
CA LYS A 152 -23.27 -20.61 21.15
C LYS A 152 -23.49 -20.54 22.67
N PRO A 153 -23.43 -19.33 23.28
CA PRO A 153 -23.81 -19.16 24.67
C PRO A 153 -25.22 -19.70 24.95
N GLY A 154 -25.38 -20.42 26.05
CA GLY A 154 -26.68 -21.00 26.46
C GLY A 154 -27.10 -22.28 25.74
N TYR A 155 -26.31 -22.81 24.80
CA TYR A 155 -26.63 -24.08 24.16
C TYR A 155 -26.41 -25.25 25.12
N ASN A 156 -27.44 -26.10 25.29
CA ASN A 156 -27.34 -27.28 26.15
C ASN A 156 -26.61 -28.42 25.42
N VAL A 157 -25.35 -28.67 25.81
CA VAL A 157 -24.50 -29.67 25.18
C VAL A 157 -24.73 -31.05 25.81
N PRO A 158 -24.92 -32.12 25.02
CA PRO A 158 -25.07 -33.46 25.56
C PRO A 158 -23.88 -33.88 26.42
N ILE A 159 -24.13 -34.57 27.55
CA ILE A 159 -23.10 -35.00 28.51
C ILE A 159 -21.97 -35.79 27.83
N LYS A 160 -22.33 -36.74 26.93
CA LYS A 160 -21.35 -37.53 26.17
C LYS A 160 -20.40 -36.65 25.33
N THR A 161 -20.89 -35.53 24.83
CA THR A 161 -20.09 -34.57 24.06
C THR A 161 -19.20 -33.74 24.97
N LEU A 162 -19.70 -33.31 26.13
CA LEU A 162 -18.91 -32.61 27.14
C LEU A 162 -17.75 -33.46 27.65
N GLU A 163 -17.95 -34.77 27.86
CA GLU A 163 -16.87 -35.68 28.24
C GLU A 163 -15.76 -35.78 27.19
N LYS A 164 -16.14 -35.82 25.91
CA LYS A 164 -15.16 -35.80 24.80
C LYS A 164 -14.42 -34.47 24.74
N LEU A 165 -15.12 -33.35 24.88
CA LEU A 165 -14.51 -32.01 24.89
C LEU A 165 -13.56 -31.84 26.08
N ALA A 166 -13.95 -32.31 27.27
CA ALA A 166 -13.12 -32.31 28.47
C ALA A 166 -11.80 -33.07 28.25
N LYS A 167 -11.86 -34.23 27.58
CA LYS A 167 -10.66 -35.00 27.19
C LYS A 167 -9.78 -34.24 26.18
N ILE A 168 -10.39 -33.59 25.19
CA ILE A 168 -9.64 -32.82 24.17
C ILE A 168 -8.93 -31.61 24.79
N PHE A 169 -9.61 -30.88 25.67
CA PHE A 169 -9.07 -29.69 26.32
C PHE A 169 -8.23 -29.99 27.57
N LYS A 170 -8.23 -31.24 28.05
CA LYS A 170 -7.57 -31.67 29.30
C LYS A 170 -8.07 -30.94 30.54
N VAL A 171 -9.37 -30.69 30.61
CA VAL A 171 -10.04 -29.99 31.72
C VAL A 171 -11.13 -30.87 32.34
N LYS A 172 -11.60 -30.51 33.53
CA LYS A 172 -12.72 -31.21 34.17
C LYS A 172 -14.03 -30.84 33.46
N LYS A 173 -14.98 -31.78 33.40
CA LYS A 173 -16.29 -31.55 32.76
C LYS A 173 -17.06 -30.36 33.34
N GLY A 174 -16.94 -30.11 34.64
CA GLY A 174 -17.63 -29.01 35.33
C GLY A 174 -17.19 -27.63 34.84
N GLU A 175 -15.92 -27.49 34.44
CA GLU A 175 -15.38 -26.24 33.91
C GLU A 175 -15.99 -25.85 32.55
N LEU A 176 -16.66 -26.78 31.85
CA LEU A 176 -17.29 -26.50 30.55
C LEU A 176 -18.75 -26.04 30.66
N ILE A 177 -19.43 -26.40 31.75
CA ILE A 177 -20.86 -26.14 31.96
C ILE A 177 -21.03 -24.77 32.63
N GLY A 178 -20.16 -24.47 33.60
CA GLY A 178 -20.38 -23.36 34.51
C GLY A 178 -21.36 -23.69 35.61
N ASP A 179 -21.19 -22.99 36.73
CA ASP A 179 -22.19 -22.90 37.77
C ASP A 179 -23.36 -22.01 37.34
#